data_AF-A0A261GCE1-F1
#
_entry.id   AF-A0A261GCE1-F1
#
_cell.length_a   1.000
_cell.length_b   1.000
_cell.length_c   1.000
_cell.angle_alpha   90.00
_cell.angle_beta   90.00
_cell.angle_gamma   90.00
#
_symmetry.space_group_name_H-M   'P 1'
#
loop_
_entity.id
_entity.type
_entity.pdbx_description
1 polymer ?
#
loop_
_entity_poly.entity_id
_entity_poly.type
_entity_poly.pdbx_seq_one_letter_code
_entity_poly.pdbx_strand_id
1 'polypeptide(L)'
;MVVYENAMIAAAAETTQVADFVAKRQFAPMYIWLDIAFLLVFAGLLLWRRKTMTVLVGLAAGVLYFAVDYGIFNLALHTRSIEGGSMFWVLLWMSMSYGFTNFAWIWLWISKDSHLFEWSLLILGWWFCAPPIVQTLVARFAPDQADHPIIIQRTTGAYHGWMALILFVGYLALIIWNLAHERRSQRVNIPWLLAIGVLVQFGWELGLLIGGIRSAGLGLQETLKPLVVNSLLETNLGMPYVYVIFLAVTARYTETLSKRTHPITMLERLAENNAECVTH
;
A
#
# COMPACT_ATOMS: atom_id res chain seq x y z
N MET A 1 20.42 -11.74 -48.16
CA MET A 1 19.12 -12.20 -47.65
C MET A 1 19.21 -12.54 -46.16
N VAL A 2 20.07 -13.49 -45.77
CA VAL A 2 20.28 -13.90 -44.35
C VAL A 2 20.67 -12.75 -43.40
N VAL A 3 21.48 -11.78 -43.84
CA VAL A 3 21.88 -10.63 -43.01
C VAL A 3 20.71 -9.66 -42.75
N TYR A 4 19.82 -9.48 -43.72
CA TYR A 4 18.62 -8.66 -43.56
C TYR A 4 17.57 -9.38 -42.69
N GLU A 5 17.48 -10.69 -42.81
CA GLU A 5 16.60 -11.53 -41.99
C GLU A 5 17.04 -11.52 -40.52
N ASN A 6 18.35 -11.63 -40.26
CA ASN A 6 18.91 -11.53 -38.91
C ASN A 6 18.76 -10.12 -38.30
N ALA A 7 18.86 -9.06 -39.12
CA ALA A 7 18.60 -7.69 -38.68
C ALA A 7 17.12 -7.44 -38.39
N MET A 8 16.21 -8.04 -39.17
CA MET A 8 14.76 -7.97 -38.92
C MET A 8 14.35 -8.81 -37.70
N ILE A 9 14.99 -9.96 -37.45
CA ILE A 9 14.78 -10.77 -36.24
C ILE A 9 15.35 -10.06 -35.00
N ALA A 10 16.52 -9.40 -35.12
CA ALA A 10 17.07 -8.58 -34.04
C ALA A 10 16.21 -7.33 -33.76
N ALA A 11 15.71 -6.65 -34.80
CA ALA A 11 14.80 -5.52 -34.67
C ALA A 11 13.43 -5.93 -34.11
N ALA A 12 12.92 -7.11 -34.48
CA ALA A 12 11.69 -7.70 -33.92
C ALA A 12 11.87 -8.15 -32.46
N ALA A 13 13.08 -8.61 -32.09
CA ALA A 13 13.44 -8.93 -30.71
C ALA A 13 13.55 -7.65 -29.84
N GLU A 14 14.08 -6.55 -30.40
CA GLU A 14 14.08 -5.23 -29.74
C GLU A 14 12.65 -4.66 -29.59
N THR A 15 11.73 -4.96 -30.52
CA THR A 15 10.32 -4.51 -30.41
C THR A 15 9.47 -5.32 -29.44
N THR A 16 10.00 -6.41 -28.87
CA THR A 16 9.30 -7.26 -27.89
C THR A 16 9.96 -7.22 -26.51
N GLN A 17 10.73 -6.18 -26.19
CA GLN A 17 10.91 -5.81 -24.79
C GLN A 17 9.63 -5.10 -24.34
N VAL A 18 8.65 -5.90 -23.90
CA VAL A 18 7.64 -5.39 -22.96
C VAL A 18 8.46 -4.79 -21.82
N ALA A 19 8.44 -3.46 -21.69
CA ALA A 19 9.28 -2.75 -20.74
C ALA A 19 9.08 -3.31 -19.32
N ASP A 20 9.99 -4.18 -18.89
CA ASP A 20 9.99 -4.71 -17.55
C ASP A 20 10.43 -3.60 -16.61
N PHE A 21 9.46 -2.97 -15.94
CA PHE A 21 9.76 -2.00 -14.90
C PHE A 21 10.35 -2.75 -13.71
N VAL A 22 11.64 -2.51 -13.46
CA VAL A 22 12.32 -2.98 -12.26
C VAL A 22 11.98 -2.05 -11.11
N ALA A 23 11.18 -2.53 -10.17
CA ALA A 23 10.93 -1.82 -8.93
C ALA A 23 12.00 -2.22 -7.91
N LYS A 24 13.01 -1.36 -7.73
CA LYS A 24 14.15 -1.55 -6.82
C LYS A 24 14.00 -0.69 -5.56
N ARG A 25 14.36 -1.26 -4.42
CA ARG A 25 14.54 -0.54 -3.15
C ARG A 25 15.92 -0.80 -2.59
N GLN A 26 16.48 0.22 -1.95
CA GLN A 26 17.79 0.18 -1.30
C GLN A 26 17.73 0.90 0.04
N PHE A 27 18.20 0.27 1.12
CA PHE A 27 18.19 0.88 2.45
C PHE A 27 19.21 0.22 3.38
N ALA A 28 19.68 0.96 4.38
CA ALA A 28 20.58 0.42 5.40
C ALA A 28 19.81 -0.52 6.35
N PRO A 29 20.44 -1.60 6.89
CA PRO A 29 19.79 -2.49 7.87
C PRO A 29 19.17 -1.76 9.08
N MET A 30 19.77 -0.66 9.53
CA MET A 30 19.23 0.20 10.61
C MET A 30 17.82 0.73 10.33
N TYR A 31 17.45 0.92 9.06
CA TYR A 31 16.11 1.37 8.67
C TYR A 31 15.02 0.42 9.18
N ILE A 32 15.26 -0.88 9.11
CA ILE A 32 14.32 -1.91 9.56
C ILE A 32 14.01 -1.74 11.05
N TRP A 33 15.03 -1.59 11.88
CA TRP A 33 14.87 -1.47 13.33
C TRP A 33 14.18 -0.18 13.75
N LEU A 34 14.55 0.92 13.10
CA LEU A 34 13.93 2.21 13.33
C LEU A 34 12.43 2.16 12.95
N ASP A 35 12.11 1.54 11.82
CA ASP A 35 10.73 1.35 11.37
C ASP A 35 9.93 0.43 12.30
N ILE A 36 10.50 -0.69 12.76
CA ILE A 36 9.86 -1.56 13.76
C ILE A 36 9.50 -0.77 15.02
N ALA A 37 10.41 0.08 15.52
CA ALA A 37 10.13 0.92 16.69
C ALA A 37 8.93 1.84 16.44
N PHE A 38 8.83 2.46 15.27
CA PHE A 38 7.66 3.24 14.89
C PHE A 38 6.39 2.40 14.82
N LEU A 39 6.42 1.21 14.20
CA LEU A 39 5.25 0.33 14.11
C LEU A 39 4.71 -0.04 15.48
N LEU A 40 5.60 -0.32 16.45
CA LEU A 40 5.21 -0.59 17.84
C LEU A 40 4.58 0.62 18.52
N VAL A 41 5.15 1.82 18.32
CA VAL A 41 4.57 3.08 18.84
C VAL A 41 3.20 3.33 18.21
N PHE A 42 3.08 3.21 16.89
CA PHE A 42 1.83 3.43 16.16
C PHE A 42 0.74 2.44 16.61
N ALA A 43 1.06 1.14 16.69
CA ALA A 43 0.15 0.14 17.23
C ALA A 43 -0.24 0.42 18.68
N GLY A 44 0.72 0.81 19.53
CA GLY A 44 0.47 1.19 20.92
C GLY A 44 -0.47 2.39 21.06
N LEU A 45 -0.28 3.42 20.23
CA LEU A 45 -1.15 4.60 20.19
C LEU A 45 -2.58 4.23 19.73
N LEU A 46 -2.71 3.39 18.71
CA LEU A 46 -4.01 2.89 18.26
C LEU A 46 -4.73 2.13 19.38
N LEU A 47 -4.05 1.21 20.07
CA LEU A 47 -4.61 0.47 21.19
C LEU A 47 -4.99 1.38 22.37
N TRP A 48 -4.15 2.38 22.68
CA TRP A 48 -4.45 3.38 23.70
C TRP A 48 -5.73 4.17 23.37
N ARG A 49 -5.95 4.48 22.09
CA ARG A 49 -7.18 5.10 21.58
C ARG A 49 -8.32 4.11 21.31
N ARG A 50 -8.21 2.87 21.81
CA ARG A 50 -9.18 1.78 21.68
C ARG A 50 -9.53 1.42 20.22
N LYS A 51 -8.56 1.55 19.31
CA LYS A 51 -8.66 1.21 17.89
C LYS A 51 -8.31 -0.25 17.59
N THR A 52 -8.93 -1.18 18.32
CA THR A 52 -8.56 -2.60 18.28
C THR A 52 -8.86 -3.24 16.93
N MET A 53 -9.99 -2.89 16.31
CA MET A 53 -10.35 -3.36 14.97
C MET A 53 -9.37 -2.85 13.91
N THR A 54 -9.02 -1.56 13.96
CA THR A 54 -8.00 -0.97 13.07
C THR A 54 -6.68 -1.74 13.17
N VAL A 55 -6.21 -2.04 14.39
CA VAL A 55 -4.97 -2.81 14.61
C VAL A 55 -5.08 -4.21 14.02
N LEU A 56 -6.18 -4.94 14.27
CA LEU A 56 -6.34 -6.29 13.72
C LEU A 56 -6.43 -6.30 12.19
N VAL A 57 -7.14 -5.34 11.59
CA VAL A 57 -7.22 -5.20 10.13
C VAL A 57 -5.84 -4.94 9.55
N GLY A 58 -5.07 -4.01 10.14
CA GLY A 58 -3.69 -3.77 9.73
C GLY A 58 -2.82 -5.03 9.82
N LEU A 59 -2.88 -5.75 10.94
CA LEU A 59 -2.06 -6.95 11.15
C LEU A 59 -2.44 -8.07 10.16
N ALA A 60 -3.74 -8.30 9.96
CA ALA A 60 -4.25 -9.27 9.00
C ALA A 60 -3.81 -8.91 7.56
N ALA A 61 -3.86 -7.63 7.21
CA ALA A 61 -3.39 -7.17 5.92
C ALA A 61 -1.86 -7.31 5.75
N GLY A 62 -1.08 -7.04 6.80
CA GLY A 62 0.37 -7.28 6.78
C GLY A 62 0.71 -8.76 6.52
N VAL A 63 0.01 -9.68 7.18
CA VAL A 63 0.15 -11.13 6.94
C VAL A 63 -0.29 -11.51 5.53
N LEU A 64 -1.41 -10.96 5.04
CA LEU A 64 -1.88 -11.18 3.66
C LEU A 64 -0.85 -10.70 2.64
N TYR A 65 -0.30 -9.50 2.83
CA TYR A 65 0.77 -8.95 1.99
C TYR A 65 1.98 -9.86 1.98
N PHE A 66 2.37 -10.40 3.13
CA PHE A 66 3.49 -11.33 3.22
C PHE A 66 3.20 -12.64 2.49
N ALA A 67 2.02 -13.20 2.64
CA ALA A 67 1.61 -14.42 1.94
C ALA A 67 1.65 -14.24 0.41
N VAL A 68 1.23 -13.08 -0.09
CA VAL A 68 1.29 -12.75 -1.52
C VAL A 68 2.73 -12.48 -1.97
N ASP A 69 3.49 -11.64 -1.26
CA ASP A 69 4.85 -11.26 -1.65
C ASP A 69 5.85 -12.41 -1.55
N TYR A 70 5.85 -13.13 -0.43
CA TYR A 70 6.74 -14.25 -0.22
C TYR A 70 6.23 -15.53 -0.91
N GLY A 71 4.94 -15.85 -0.75
CA GLY A 71 4.37 -17.09 -1.29
C GLY A 71 4.18 -17.06 -2.80
N ILE A 72 3.53 -16.03 -3.34
CA ILE A 72 3.23 -15.98 -4.78
C ILE A 72 4.43 -15.41 -5.54
N PHE A 73 4.86 -14.18 -5.25
CA PHE A 73 5.86 -13.52 -6.08
C PHE A 73 7.27 -14.11 -5.92
N ASN A 74 7.67 -14.46 -4.71
CA ASN A 74 9.01 -15.04 -4.48
C ASN A 74 9.05 -16.56 -4.71
N LEU A 75 8.18 -17.35 -4.06
CA LEU A 75 8.25 -18.82 -4.16
C LEU A 75 7.64 -19.37 -5.44
N ALA A 76 6.46 -18.90 -5.88
CA ALA A 76 5.78 -19.47 -7.04
C ALA A 76 6.22 -18.87 -8.38
N LEU A 77 6.48 -17.55 -8.42
CA LEU A 77 6.79 -16.83 -9.66
C LEU A 77 8.28 -16.45 -9.81
N HIS A 78 9.08 -16.59 -8.76
CA HIS A 78 10.52 -16.29 -8.76
C HIS A 78 10.86 -14.88 -9.29
N THR A 79 10.01 -13.88 -9.03
CA THR A 79 10.19 -12.50 -9.55
C THR A 79 10.95 -11.58 -8.59
N ARG A 80 11.47 -12.11 -7.48
CA ARG A 80 12.13 -11.33 -6.42
C ARG A 80 13.60 -11.72 -6.31
N SER A 81 14.48 -10.73 -6.14
CA SER A 81 15.87 -10.94 -5.77
C SER A 81 16.28 -10.00 -4.62
N ILE A 82 17.24 -10.44 -3.81
CA ILE A 82 17.76 -9.69 -2.67
C ILE A 82 19.29 -9.81 -2.56
N GLU A 83 19.94 -8.73 -2.15
CA GLU A 83 21.35 -8.65 -1.79
C GLU A 83 21.48 -7.99 -0.41
N GLY A 84 22.50 -8.38 0.37
CA GLY A 84 22.79 -7.78 1.68
C GLY A 84 21.82 -8.16 2.81
N GLY A 85 20.88 -9.08 2.59
CA GLY A 85 19.90 -9.47 3.61
C GLY A 85 19.15 -10.77 3.31
N SER A 86 18.30 -11.19 4.24
CA SER A 86 17.46 -12.39 4.09
C SER A 86 16.14 -12.05 3.42
N MET A 87 15.82 -12.72 2.30
CA MET A 87 14.56 -12.54 1.56
C MET A 87 13.33 -12.67 2.47
N PHE A 88 13.27 -13.72 3.29
CA PHE A 88 12.14 -13.98 4.18
C PHE A 88 11.90 -12.81 5.15
N TRP A 89 12.90 -12.48 5.97
CA TRP A 89 12.80 -11.44 7.00
C TRP A 89 12.56 -10.04 6.43
N VAL A 90 13.19 -9.69 5.32
CA VAL A 90 12.99 -8.39 4.68
C VAL A 90 11.60 -8.28 4.07
N LEU A 91 11.11 -9.32 3.39
CA LEU A 91 9.73 -9.33 2.89
C LEU A 91 8.72 -9.31 4.04
N LEU A 92 8.95 -10.06 5.12
CA LEU A 92 8.07 -10.04 6.29
C LEU A 92 7.98 -8.64 6.89
N TRP A 93 9.12 -8.00 7.14
CA TRP A 93 9.15 -6.64 7.65
C TRP A 93 8.48 -5.66 6.69
N MET A 94 8.80 -5.68 5.40
CA MET A 94 8.17 -4.77 4.44
C MET A 94 6.66 -4.97 4.37
N SER A 95 6.18 -6.22 4.31
CA SER A 95 4.76 -6.54 4.29
C SER A 95 4.07 -6.10 5.57
N MET A 96 4.69 -6.28 6.74
CA MET A 96 4.15 -5.77 7.99
C MET A 96 4.18 -4.25 8.03
N SER A 97 5.27 -3.59 7.64
CA SER A 97 5.39 -2.14 7.65
C SER A 97 4.34 -1.48 6.76
N TYR A 98 4.39 -1.74 5.46
CA TYR A 98 3.46 -1.15 4.50
C TYR A 98 2.05 -1.71 4.65
N GLY A 99 1.90 -3.02 4.84
CA GLY A 99 0.58 -3.64 4.98
C GLY A 99 -0.15 -3.19 6.24
N PHE A 100 0.52 -3.16 7.41
CA PHE A 100 -0.07 -2.66 8.65
C PHE A 100 -0.42 -1.18 8.55
N THR A 101 0.55 -0.34 8.20
CA THR A 101 0.34 1.12 8.17
C THR A 101 -0.69 1.53 7.13
N ASN A 102 -0.64 0.99 5.91
CA ASN A 102 -1.60 1.31 4.86
C ASN A 102 -3.02 0.88 5.26
N PHE A 103 -3.23 -0.35 5.72
CA PHE A 103 -4.58 -0.82 6.02
C PHE A 103 -5.14 -0.24 7.31
N ALA A 104 -4.31 0.02 8.32
CA ALA A 104 -4.74 0.78 9.49
C ALA A 104 -5.20 2.19 9.06
N TRP A 105 -4.43 2.85 8.20
CA TRP A 105 -4.77 4.19 7.72
C TRP A 105 -6.02 4.22 6.85
N ILE A 106 -6.15 3.28 5.90
CA ILE A 106 -7.35 3.08 5.09
C ILE A 106 -8.57 2.89 5.99
N TRP A 107 -8.46 2.05 7.02
CA TRP A 107 -9.57 1.78 7.94
C TRP A 107 -10.01 3.04 8.68
N LEU A 108 -9.06 3.83 9.19
CA LEU A 108 -9.33 5.10 9.87
C LEU A 108 -10.00 6.13 8.94
N TRP A 109 -9.59 6.19 7.68
CA TRP A 109 -10.22 7.04 6.66
C TRP A 109 -11.63 6.59 6.32
N ILE A 110 -11.84 5.29 6.10
CA ILE A 110 -13.16 4.74 5.81
C ILE A 110 -14.11 4.97 7.01
N SER A 111 -13.62 4.76 8.23
CA SER A 111 -14.36 5.02 9.46
C SER A 111 -14.52 6.50 9.81
N LYS A 112 -13.91 7.41 9.02
CA LYS A 112 -13.89 8.86 9.25
C LYS A 112 -13.52 9.21 10.69
N ASP A 113 -12.40 8.66 11.15
CA ASP A 113 -11.95 8.82 12.54
C ASP A 113 -11.86 10.30 12.94
N SER A 114 -12.18 10.60 14.20
CA SER A 114 -12.16 11.98 14.70
C SER A 114 -10.74 12.57 14.82
N HIS A 115 -9.70 11.74 14.81
CA HIS A 115 -8.28 12.16 14.85
C HIS A 115 -7.57 11.81 13.53
N LEU A 116 -8.33 11.77 12.43
CA LEU A 116 -7.82 11.34 11.12
C LEU A 116 -6.62 12.17 10.67
N PHE A 117 -6.61 13.47 10.99
CA PHE A 117 -5.50 14.34 10.67
C PHE A 117 -4.23 13.94 11.40
N GLU A 118 -4.29 13.71 12.72
CA GLU A 118 -3.15 13.32 13.55
C GLU A 118 -2.59 11.97 13.09
N TRP A 119 -3.45 10.99 12.78
CA TRP A 119 -3.01 9.70 12.25
C TRP A 119 -2.33 9.85 10.89
N SER A 120 -2.93 10.65 10.00
CA SER A 120 -2.37 10.91 8.67
C SER A 120 -1.00 11.61 8.76
N LEU A 121 -0.90 12.62 9.62
CA LEU A 121 0.34 13.36 9.85
C LEU A 121 1.41 12.46 10.46
N LEU A 122 1.05 11.60 11.41
CA LEU A 122 1.98 10.65 12.03
C LEU A 122 2.56 9.67 11.00
N ILE A 123 1.71 9.08 10.16
CA ILE A 123 2.13 8.08 9.16
C ILE A 123 2.93 8.73 8.02
N LEU A 124 2.40 9.79 7.41
CA LEU A 124 3.09 10.49 6.33
C LEU A 124 4.38 11.14 6.82
N GLY A 125 4.35 11.74 8.00
CA GLY A 125 5.52 12.30 8.67
C GLY A 125 6.57 11.23 8.92
N TRP A 126 6.18 10.02 9.34
CA TRP A 126 7.11 8.91 9.48
C TRP A 126 7.76 8.49 8.16
N TRP A 127 6.96 8.25 7.11
CA TRP A 127 7.50 7.84 5.81
C TRP A 127 8.45 8.87 5.22
N PHE A 128 8.24 10.16 5.49
CA PHE A 128 9.15 11.23 5.10
C PHE A 128 10.40 11.32 6.00
N CYS A 129 10.24 11.23 7.31
CA CYS A 129 11.32 11.45 8.28
C CYS A 129 12.23 10.23 8.49
N ALA A 130 11.73 9.01 8.34
CA ALA A 130 12.51 7.80 8.61
C ALA A 130 13.78 7.71 7.75
N PRO A 131 13.74 7.95 6.42
CA PRO A 131 14.96 7.92 5.60
C PRO A 131 16.06 8.90 6.04
N PRO A 132 15.82 10.22 6.20
CA PRO A 132 16.87 11.16 6.62
C PRO A 132 17.34 10.92 8.07
N ILE A 133 16.47 10.44 8.97
CA ILE A 133 16.91 10.01 10.31
C ILE A 133 17.91 8.87 10.20
N VAL A 134 17.61 7.82 9.41
CA VAL A 134 18.51 6.68 9.22
C VAL A 134 19.81 7.11 8.58
N GLN A 135 19.79 7.98 7.57
CA GLN A 135 21.01 8.50 6.95
C GLN A 135 21.92 9.17 7.99
N THR A 136 21.34 9.99 8.88
CA THR A 136 22.07 10.66 9.95
C THR A 136 22.64 9.67 10.97
N LEU A 137 21.84 8.69 11.40
CA LEU A 137 22.26 7.71 12.40
C LEU A 137 23.32 6.74 11.85
N VAL A 138 23.17 6.27 10.61
CA VAL A 138 24.14 5.42 9.92
C VAL A 138 25.46 6.15 9.77
N ALA A 139 25.46 7.38 9.27
CA ALA A 139 26.67 8.17 9.10
C ALA A 139 27.45 8.37 10.41
N ARG A 140 26.76 8.45 11.55
CA ARG A 140 27.38 8.72 12.85
C ARG A 140 27.74 7.47 13.65
N PHE A 141 26.93 6.41 13.57
CA PHE A 141 27.00 5.28 14.50
C PHE A 141 27.22 3.93 13.81
N ALA A 142 27.00 3.81 12.50
CA ALA A 142 27.16 2.56 11.77
C ALA A 142 27.61 2.81 10.31
N PRO A 143 28.76 3.49 10.09
CA PRO A 143 29.18 3.92 8.75
C PRO A 143 29.31 2.74 7.77
N ASP A 144 29.73 1.56 8.25
CA ASP A 144 29.84 0.34 7.43
C ASP A 144 28.51 -0.07 6.76
N GLN A 145 27.35 0.32 7.32
CA GLN A 145 26.05 0.04 6.71
C GLN A 145 25.74 0.92 5.51
N ALA A 146 26.47 2.02 5.29
CA ALA A 146 26.32 2.83 4.09
C ALA A 146 26.86 2.10 2.85
N ASP A 147 27.96 1.35 3.00
CA ASP A 147 28.62 0.62 1.92
C ASP A 147 28.02 -0.78 1.67
N HIS A 148 27.23 -1.28 2.62
CA HIS A 148 26.57 -2.59 2.55
C HIS A 148 25.04 -2.49 2.72
N PRO A 149 24.33 -1.83 1.79
CA PRO A 149 22.88 -1.70 1.87
C PRO A 149 22.18 -3.02 1.55
N ILE A 150 20.96 -3.18 2.06
CA ILE A 150 20.03 -4.19 1.58
C ILE A 150 19.44 -3.67 0.26
N ILE A 151 19.53 -4.49 -0.79
CA ILE A 151 18.95 -4.19 -2.09
C ILE A 151 17.92 -5.27 -2.40
N ILE A 152 16.67 -4.86 -2.67
CA ILE A 152 15.59 -5.77 -3.06
C ILE A 152 14.91 -5.25 -4.32
N GLN A 153 14.61 -6.14 -5.26
CA GLN A 153 14.01 -5.76 -6.53
C GLN A 153 12.99 -6.78 -7.04
N ARG A 154 12.08 -6.30 -7.90
CA ARG A 154 11.08 -7.11 -8.61
C ARG A 154 10.91 -6.67 -10.06
N THR A 155 10.59 -7.61 -10.94
CA THR A 155 10.08 -7.35 -12.29
C THR A 155 8.54 -7.33 -12.26
N THR A 156 7.92 -6.39 -12.98
CA THR A 156 6.47 -6.11 -12.79
C THR A 156 5.63 -6.13 -14.07
N GLY A 157 6.23 -6.39 -15.24
CA GLY A 157 5.58 -6.20 -16.54
C GLY A 157 4.32 -7.06 -16.75
N ALA A 158 4.30 -8.30 -16.27
CA ALA A 158 3.31 -9.28 -16.69
C ALA A 158 1.91 -9.18 -16.04
N TYR A 159 1.75 -8.48 -14.91
CA TYR A 159 0.49 -8.55 -14.12
C TYR A 159 -0.31 -7.23 -14.01
N HIS A 160 0.20 -6.11 -14.53
CA HIS A 160 -0.51 -4.82 -14.48
C HIS A 160 -1.87 -4.84 -15.19
N GLY A 161 -2.01 -5.61 -16.28
CA GLY A 161 -3.29 -5.76 -16.99
C GLY A 161 -4.38 -6.41 -16.11
N TRP A 162 -4.01 -7.45 -15.35
CA TRP A 162 -4.93 -8.09 -14.40
C TRP A 162 -5.30 -7.15 -13.26
N MET A 163 -4.34 -6.36 -12.76
CA MET A 163 -4.63 -5.34 -11.76
C MET A 163 -5.62 -4.30 -12.28
N ALA A 164 -5.42 -3.80 -13.50
CA ALA A 164 -6.33 -2.82 -14.11
C ALA A 164 -7.75 -3.39 -14.29
N LEU A 165 -7.87 -4.67 -14.62
CA LEU A 165 -9.17 -5.34 -14.73
C LEU A 165 -9.88 -5.41 -13.37
N ILE A 166 -9.17 -5.81 -12.30
CA ILE A 166 -9.73 -5.90 -10.94
C ILE A 166 -10.20 -4.52 -10.45
N LEU A 167 -9.40 -3.48 -10.67
CA LEU A 167 -9.75 -2.09 -10.40
C LEU A 167 -11.03 -1.71 -11.15
N PHE A 168 -11.05 -1.91 -12.47
CA PHE A 168 -12.17 -1.50 -13.32
C PHE A 168 -13.47 -2.20 -12.92
N VAL A 169 -13.44 -3.53 -12.73
CA VAL A 169 -14.61 -4.31 -12.31
C VAL A 169 -15.12 -3.85 -10.94
N GLY A 170 -14.22 -3.63 -9.98
CA GLY A 170 -14.58 -3.18 -8.64
C GLY A 170 -15.29 -1.83 -8.64
N TYR A 171 -14.73 -0.84 -9.33
CA TYR A 171 -15.36 0.49 -9.43
C TYR A 171 -16.61 0.48 -10.32
N LEU A 172 -16.64 -0.31 -11.39
CA LEU A 172 -17.84 -0.47 -12.22
C LEU A 172 -19.01 -0.99 -11.39
N ALA A 173 -18.78 -1.98 -10.52
CA ALA A 173 -19.80 -2.49 -9.62
C ALA A 173 -20.33 -1.40 -8.67
N LEU A 174 -19.45 -0.56 -8.10
CA LEU A 174 -19.87 0.58 -7.26
C LEU A 174 -20.65 1.65 -8.05
N ILE A 175 -20.25 1.91 -9.29
CA ILE A 175 -20.95 2.86 -10.17
C ILE A 175 -22.35 2.34 -10.49
N ILE A 176 -22.47 1.08 -10.93
CA ILE A 176 -23.76 0.43 -11.18
C ILE A 176 -24.63 0.46 -9.92
N TRP A 177 -24.06 0.16 -8.75
CA TRP A 177 -24.76 0.26 -7.48
C TRP A 177 -25.32 1.67 -7.24
N ASN A 178 -24.50 2.70 -7.41
CA ASN A 178 -24.91 4.09 -7.22
C ASN A 178 -25.98 4.56 -8.21
N LEU A 179 -25.92 4.08 -9.46
CA LEU A 179 -26.92 4.37 -10.49
C LEU A 179 -28.25 3.66 -10.21
N ALA A 180 -28.20 2.45 -9.64
CA ALA A 180 -29.38 1.67 -9.27
C ALA A 180 -30.09 2.18 -7.99
N HIS A 181 -29.43 3.00 -7.17
CA HIS A 181 -29.99 3.53 -5.92
C HIS A 181 -30.27 5.03 -6.00
N GLU A 182 -31.54 5.42 -5.96
CA GLU A 182 -31.94 6.84 -6.02
C GLU A 182 -31.61 7.62 -4.74
N ARG A 183 -31.72 6.97 -3.58
CA ARG A 183 -31.47 7.61 -2.27
C ARG A 183 -29.97 7.87 -2.07
N ARG A 184 -29.61 9.14 -1.87
CA ARG A 184 -28.21 9.57 -1.64
C ARG A 184 -27.54 8.85 -0.46
N SER A 185 -28.28 8.57 0.62
CA SER A 185 -27.75 7.86 1.79
C SER A 185 -27.37 6.40 1.50
N GLN A 186 -27.87 5.82 0.41
CA GLN A 186 -27.59 4.43 0.00
C GLN A 186 -26.54 4.34 -1.11
N ARG A 187 -25.93 5.48 -1.49
CA ARG A 187 -24.86 5.54 -2.49
C ARG A 187 -23.50 5.48 -1.81
N VAL A 188 -22.57 4.75 -2.41
CA VAL A 188 -21.17 4.74 -1.99
C VAL A 188 -20.51 6.06 -2.36
N ASN A 189 -19.77 6.65 -1.43
CA ASN A 189 -18.96 7.83 -1.70
C ASN A 189 -17.68 7.46 -2.48
N ILE A 190 -17.82 7.23 -3.79
CA ILE A 190 -16.72 6.85 -4.68
C ILE A 190 -15.55 7.86 -4.66
N PRO A 191 -15.78 9.19 -4.68
CA PRO A 191 -14.69 10.15 -4.56
C PRO A 191 -13.86 9.98 -3.29
N TRP A 192 -14.50 9.66 -2.15
CA TRP A 192 -13.80 9.38 -0.90
C TRP A 192 -12.91 8.14 -1.01
N LEU A 193 -13.43 7.04 -1.58
CA LEU A 193 -12.64 5.81 -1.76
C LEU A 193 -11.45 6.01 -2.71
N LEU A 194 -11.64 6.76 -3.80
CA LEU A 194 -10.56 7.12 -4.72
C LEU A 194 -9.49 7.97 -4.03
N ALA A 195 -9.91 8.98 -3.26
CA ALA A 195 -8.99 9.84 -2.53
C ALA A 195 -8.14 9.02 -1.55
N ILE A 196 -8.74 8.09 -0.80
CA ILE A 196 -8.02 7.19 0.11
C ILE A 196 -6.97 6.39 -0.64
N GLY A 197 -7.38 5.69 -1.71
CA GLY A 197 -6.46 4.82 -2.44
C GLY A 197 -5.31 5.59 -3.08
N VAL A 198 -5.58 6.77 -3.64
CA VAL A 198 -4.54 7.64 -4.20
C VAL A 198 -3.61 8.15 -3.11
N LEU A 199 -4.14 8.70 -2.01
CA LEU A 199 -3.33 9.30 -0.94
C LEU A 199 -2.45 8.29 -0.23
N VAL A 200 -2.99 7.11 0.07
CA VAL A 200 -2.23 6.04 0.73
C VAL A 200 -1.04 5.66 -0.13
N GLN A 201 -1.28 5.28 -1.40
CA GLN A 201 -0.20 4.86 -2.27
C GLN A 201 0.80 5.98 -2.56
N PHE A 202 0.29 7.16 -2.93
CA PHE A 202 1.13 8.31 -3.24
C PHE A 202 2.00 8.70 -2.04
N GLY A 203 1.43 8.70 -0.83
CA GLY A 203 2.13 9.09 0.39
C GLY A 203 3.37 8.25 0.67
N TRP A 204 3.25 6.92 0.68
CA TRP A 204 4.40 6.07 0.99
C TRP A 204 5.38 5.99 -0.18
N GLU A 205 4.89 5.96 -1.43
CA GLU A 205 5.79 5.95 -2.59
C GLU A 205 6.60 7.24 -2.68
N LEU A 206 5.98 8.39 -2.43
CA LEU A 206 6.67 9.68 -2.41
C LEU A 206 7.66 9.77 -1.24
N GLY A 207 7.28 9.35 -0.03
CA GLY A 207 8.17 9.37 1.13
C GLY A 207 9.44 8.55 0.91
N LEU A 208 9.29 7.31 0.41
CA LEU A 208 10.43 6.46 0.07
C LEU A 208 11.26 6.99 -1.09
N LEU A 209 10.61 7.64 -2.06
CA LEU A 209 11.29 8.21 -3.20
C LEU A 209 12.17 9.40 -2.80
N ILE A 210 11.60 10.36 -2.06
CA ILE A 210 12.33 11.52 -1.55
C ILE A 210 13.46 11.07 -0.62
N GLY A 211 13.22 10.02 0.17
CA GLY A 211 14.22 9.42 1.05
C GLY A 211 15.36 8.67 0.35
N GLY A 212 15.33 8.54 -0.98
CA GLY A 212 16.33 7.80 -1.75
C GLY A 212 16.25 6.28 -1.57
N ILE A 213 15.18 5.76 -0.97
CA ILE A 213 14.97 4.32 -0.76
C ILE A 213 14.41 3.66 -2.01
N ARG A 214 13.54 4.36 -2.75
CA ARG A 214 12.90 3.87 -3.97
C ARG A 214 13.50 4.54 -5.20
N SER A 215 13.71 3.76 -6.27
CA SER A 215 14.21 4.26 -7.56
C SER A 215 15.59 4.93 -7.48
N ALA A 216 16.41 4.55 -6.51
CA ALA A 216 17.77 5.07 -6.35
C ALA A 216 18.59 4.87 -7.64
N GLY A 217 19.03 5.98 -8.24
CA GLY A 217 19.83 5.98 -9.48
C GLY A 217 19.04 6.08 -10.79
N LEU A 218 17.70 6.23 -10.75
CA LEU A 218 16.86 6.41 -11.95
C LEU A 218 16.60 7.88 -12.29
N GLY A 219 16.33 8.17 -13.56
CA GLY A 219 15.96 9.52 -14.02
C GLY A 219 14.58 9.98 -13.53
N LEU A 220 14.31 11.29 -13.61
CA LEU A 220 13.04 11.87 -13.16
C LEU A 220 11.82 11.24 -13.87
N GLN A 221 11.89 11.00 -15.18
CA GLN A 221 10.79 10.42 -15.95
C GLN A 221 10.54 8.95 -15.58
N GLU A 222 11.61 8.18 -15.39
CA GLU A 222 11.59 6.76 -14.98
C GLU A 222 10.99 6.59 -13.57
N THR A 223 11.06 7.64 -12.77
CA THR A 223 10.55 7.69 -11.41
C THR A 223 9.09 8.15 -11.34
N LEU A 224 8.72 9.17 -12.12
CA LEU A 224 7.38 9.78 -12.08
C LEU A 224 6.29 8.84 -12.61
N LYS A 225 6.57 8.11 -13.71
CA LYS A 225 5.55 7.22 -14.31
C LYS A 225 5.11 6.10 -13.35
N PRO A 226 6.02 5.34 -12.71
CA PRO A 226 5.63 4.36 -11.69
C PRO A 226 4.90 5.00 -10.51
N LEU A 227 5.36 6.16 -10.01
CA LEU A 227 4.70 6.86 -8.91
C LEU A 227 3.23 7.16 -9.23
N VAL A 228 2.96 7.72 -10.41
CA VAL A 228 1.60 8.07 -10.85
C VAL A 228 0.75 6.82 -11.10
N VAL A 229 1.27 5.85 -11.86
CA VAL A 229 0.53 4.63 -12.21
C VAL A 229 0.19 3.84 -10.97
N ASN A 230 1.16 3.63 -10.07
CA ASN A 230 0.89 2.89 -8.84
C ASN A 230 -0.11 3.65 -7.97
N SER A 231 0.02 4.98 -7.84
CA SER A 231 -0.91 5.80 -7.06
C SER A 231 -2.36 5.65 -7.50
N LEU A 232 -2.58 5.54 -8.81
CA LEU A 232 -3.91 5.33 -9.37
C LEU A 232 -4.37 3.87 -9.33
N LEU A 233 -3.44 2.90 -9.34
CA LEU A 233 -3.74 1.49 -9.54
C LEU A 233 -3.63 0.65 -8.27
N GLU A 234 -2.46 0.60 -7.62
CA GLU A 234 -2.12 -0.47 -6.66
C GLU A 234 -3.05 -0.49 -5.44
N THR A 235 -3.17 0.63 -4.70
CA THR A 235 -4.05 0.66 -3.52
C THR A 235 -5.53 0.81 -3.92
N ASN A 236 -5.83 1.61 -4.95
CA ASN A 236 -7.21 1.79 -5.42
C ASN A 236 -7.85 0.48 -5.91
N LEU A 237 -7.06 -0.45 -6.44
CA LEU A 237 -7.51 -1.78 -6.83
C LEU A 237 -8.25 -2.49 -5.69
N GLY A 238 -7.78 -2.34 -4.45
CA GLY A 238 -8.39 -2.98 -3.28
C GLY A 238 -9.59 -2.23 -2.70
N MET A 239 -9.71 -0.92 -2.94
CA MET A 239 -10.62 -0.03 -2.21
C MET A 239 -12.11 -0.45 -2.28
N PRO A 240 -12.68 -0.82 -3.44
CA PRO A 240 -14.06 -1.30 -3.50
C PRO A 240 -14.33 -2.51 -2.60
N TYR A 241 -13.41 -3.48 -2.59
CA TYR A 241 -13.53 -4.72 -1.84
C TYR A 241 -13.34 -4.49 -0.34
N VAL A 242 -12.33 -3.70 0.03
CA VAL A 242 -12.07 -3.32 1.43
C VAL A 242 -13.27 -2.55 2.00
N TYR A 243 -13.90 -1.67 1.20
CA TYR A 243 -15.09 -0.94 1.66
C TYR A 243 -16.28 -1.86 1.90
N VAL A 244 -16.52 -2.85 1.03
CA VAL A 244 -17.57 -3.86 1.25
C VAL A 244 -17.29 -4.68 2.52
N ILE A 245 -16.04 -5.09 2.74
CA ILE A 245 -15.62 -5.77 3.98
C ILE A 245 -15.87 -4.88 5.20
N PHE A 246 -15.50 -3.60 5.12
CA PHE A 246 -15.74 -2.63 6.17
C PHE A 246 -17.22 -2.55 6.55
N LEU A 247 -18.12 -2.41 5.56
CA LEU A 247 -19.56 -2.36 5.80
C LEU A 247 -20.05 -3.66 6.45
N ALA A 248 -19.61 -4.83 5.96
CA ALA A 248 -20.02 -6.12 6.49
C ALA A 248 -19.57 -6.35 7.94
N VAL A 249 -18.34 -5.98 8.26
CA VAL A 249 -17.76 -6.15 9.60
C VAL A 249 -18.36 -5.13 10.57
N THR A 250 -18.38 -3.84 10.22
CA THR A 250 -18.82 -2.77 11.12
C THR A 250 -20.34 -2.65 11.26
N ALA A 251 -21.11 -3.35 10.43
CA ALA A 251 -22.53 -3.57 10.63
C ALA A 251 -22.82 -4.48 11.86
N ARG A 252 -21.84 -5.28 12.29
CA ARG A 252 -21.99 -6.25 13.38
C ARG A 252 -21.09 -5.99 14.58
N TYR A 253 -19.92 -5.42 14.35
CA TYR A 253 -18.90 -5.20 15.37
C TYR A 253 -18.54 -3.73 15.50
N THR A 254 -18.16 -3.30 16.71
CA THR A 254 -17.64 -1.97 17.01
C THR A 254 -16.12 -1.93 16.84
N GLU A 255 -15.54 -0.73 16.88
CA GLU A 255 -14.08 -0.52 16.80
C GLU A 255 -13.28 -1.27 17.89
N THR A 256 -13.91 -1.60 19.01
CA THR A 256 -13.32 -2.41 20.09
C THR A 256 -13.52 -3.92 19.91
N LEU A 257 -13.99 -4.37 18.75
CA LEU A 257 -14.37 -5.76 18.41
C LEU A 257 -15.55 -6.32 19.21
N SER A 258 -16.25 -5.49 19.98
CA SER A 258 -17.48 -5.88 20.65
C SER A 258 -18.61 -6.00 19.62
N LYS A 259 -19.56 -6.92 19.83
CA LYS A 259 -20.78 -6.94 19.00
C LYS A 259 -21.57 -5.65 19.24
N ARG A 260 -22.16 -5.09 18.18
CA ARG A 260 -23.14 -4.00 18.32
C ARG A 260 -24.33 -4.50 19.13
N THR A 261 -24.85 -3.65 20.01
CA THR A 261 -26.09 -3.93 20.77
C THR A 261 -27.28 -4.15 19.83
N HIS A 262 -27.34 -3.35 18.77
CA HIS A 262 -28.28 -3.50 17.67
C HIS A 262 -27.48 -3.65 16.37
N PRO A 263 -27.22 -4.89 15.92
CA PRO A 263 -26.65 -5.14 14.61
C PRO A 263 -27.56 -4.58 13.53
N ILE A 264 -26.95 -4.02 12.50
CA ILE A 264 -27.66 -3.40 11.37
C ILE A 264 -27.32 -4.14 10.08
N THR A 265 -28.08 -3.88 9.04
CA THR A 265 -27.78 -4.35 7.68
C THR A 265 -26.60 -3.57 7.09
N MET A 266 -25.96 -4.11 6.05
CA MET A 266 -24.89 -3.39 5.33
C MET A 266 -25.41 -2.10 4.69
N LEU A 267 -26.67 -2.08 4.25
CA LEU A 267 -27.30 -0.90 3.66
C LEU A 267 -27.51 0.21 4.69
N GLU A 268 -27.93 -0.15 5.90
CA GLU A 268 -28.01 0.79 7.04
C GLU A 268 -26.62 1.26 7.46
N ARG A 269 -25.62 0.37 7.49
CA ARG A 269 -24.24 0.77 7.81
C ARG A 269 -23.67 1.73 6.78
N LEU A 270 -23.99 1.54 5.49
CA LEU A 270 -23.63 2.49 4.43
C LEU A 270 -24.27 3.86 4.68
N ALA A 271 -25.56 3.89 5.02
CA ALA A 271 -26.25 5.13 5.36
C ALA A 271 -25.65 5.83 6.58
N GLU A 272 -25.31 5.07 7.63
CA GLU A 272 -24.61 5.56 8.82
C GLU A 272 -23.23 6.14 8.44
N ASN A 273 -22.44 5.41 7.65
CA ASN A 273 -21.12 5.87 7.22
C ASN A 273 -21.20 7.12 6.34
N ASN A 274 -22.24 7.26 5.52
CA ASN A 274 -22.46 8.48 4.74
C ASN A 274 -22.83 9.69 5.61
N ALA A 275 -23.47 9.46 6.75
CA ALA A 275 -23.83 10.52 7.71
C ALA A 275 -22.66 10.93 8.62
N GLU A 276 -21.64 10.09 8.77
CA GLU A 276 -20.40 10.42 9.49
C GLU A 276 -19.61 11.52 8.76
N CYS A 277 -18.99 12.42 9.52
CA CYS A 277 -18.10 13.47 9.02
C CYS A 277 -16.77 13.42 9.78
N VAL A 278 -15.67 13.77 9.11
CA VAL A 278 -14.40 14.00 9.80
C VAL A 278 -14.56 15.28 10.63
N THR A 279 -14.44 15.17 11.95
CA THR A 279 -14.44 16.31 12.86
C THR A 279 -13.03 16.89 12.93
N HIS A 280 -12.90 18.20 12.69
CA HIS A 280 -11.66 18.95 12.87
C HIS A 280 -11.67 19.69 14.22
#